data_AF-A0A532UEQ9-F1
#
_entry.id   AF-A0A532UEQ9-F1
#
_cell.length_a   1.000
_cell.length_b   1.000
_cell.length_c   1.000
_cell.angle_alpha   90.00
_cell.angle_beta   90.00
_cell.angle_gamma   90.00
#
_symmetry.space_group_name_H-M   'P 1'
#
loop_
_entity.id
_entity.type
_entity.pdbx_description
1 polymer ?
#
loop_
_entity_poly.entity_id
_entity_poly.type
_entity_poly.pdbx_seq_one_letter_code
_entity_poly.pdbx_strand_id
1 'polypeptide(L)'
;MRRLTLITAITLFLFLSSAFLALAQTEGLLSDLPYLRDYKSRRISSYDRTGANDDGQWSNPIKPGETRLLAEIKGAGVITHIWFTISSPDPHHLKKLVLRMYWDGEAEPSVECPVGDFFGLGLGEYFHFQSGPIMIGTNRALNCFWRMPFAKSAKITVTYETDTDLAQLTPEERKKELVRAFYYYIDYEEHTRLPQGMGYFHAQYRQQTPCDGWIDWYYNSEEKVNKKPNLKGEGNYIILEAEGRGHYVGVAHSLYQNQDDWWGEGDDMIFIDGSELPVLYGTGSEDYYGGAWGFGKSFFYPYIGCHSPEKEGYKREAKWSVYRFHLESPIAFQRSIKVTIEHGHANHRSDNYYTVAYWYQTEPHHSFPPLPEAKERIPRLINLAGKGR
;
A
#
# COMPACT_ATOMS: atom_id res chain seq x y z
N MET A 1 -31.20 70.23 -21.27
CA MET A 1 -29.74 70.31 -21.41
C MET A 1 -29.08 69.78 -20.14
N ARG A 2 -28.26 68.75 -20.26
CA ARG A 2 -27.09 68.34 -19.44
C ARG A 2 -26.96 68.95 -18.01
N ARG A 3 -26.98 68.10 -16.97
CA ARG A 3 -25.78 67.50 -16.33
C ARG A 3 -26.16 66.66 -15.10
N LEU A 4 -25.91 65.36 -15.26
CA LEU A 4 -25.65 64.36 -14.22
C LEU A 4 -24.34 64.71 -13.51
N THR A 5 -24.28 64.65 -12.17
CA THR A 5 -23.07 64.17 -11.45
C THR A 5 -23.37 63.87 -9.98
N LEU A 6 -23.34 62.57 -9.66
CA LEU A 6 -22.42 62.00 -8.67
C LEU A 6 -22.71 62.22 -7.16
N ILE A 7 -23.88 61.83 -6.66
CA ILE A 7 -24.06 61.53 -5.22
C ILE A 7 -25.02 60.35 -5.04
N THR A 8 -24.67 59.16 -5.56
CA THR A 8 -25.35 57.89 -5.18
C THR A 8 -24.53 56.68 -5.64
N ALA A 9 -23.30 56.51 -5.15
CA ALA A 9 -22.49 55.34 -5.52
C ALA A 9 -21.51 54.85 -4.45
N ILE A 10 -21.65 55.24 -3.17
CA ILE A 10 -20.69 54.84 -2.12
C ILE A 10 -21.36 54.20 -0.89
N THR A 11 -22.68 53.99 -0.89
CA THR A 11 -23.39 53.39 0.27
C THR A 11 -24.09 52.06 -0.02
N LEU A 12 -23.84 51.46 -1.20
CA LEU A 12 -24.42 50.18 -1.59
C LEU A 12 -23.39 49.21 -2.21
N PHE A 13 -22.13 49.33 -1.81
CA PHE A 13 -21.05 48.42 -2.23
C PHE A 13 -20.17 47.94 -1.06
N LEU A 14 -20.72 47.97 0.16
CA LEU A 14 -20.05 47.55 1.39
C LEU A 14 -20.84 46.53 2.22
N PHE A 15 -21.90 45.94 1.65
CA PHE A 15 -22.75 44.92 2.31
C PHE A 15 -22.91 43.62 1.52
N LEU A 16 -21.92 43.27 0.68
CA LEU A 16 -21.90 42.00 -0.07
C LEU A 16 -20.52 41.33 -0.15
N SER A 17 -19.59 41.69 0.74
CA SER A 17 -18.24 41.12 0.76
C SER A 17 -17.81 40.62 2.14
N SER A 18 -18.75 40.39 3.06
CA SER A 18 -18.45 40.05 4.45
C SER A 18 -19.33 38.93 4.96
N ALA A 19 -19.19 37.71 4.42
CA ALA A 19 -19.53 36.46 5.12
C ALA A 19 -19.15 35.20 4.30
N PHE A 20 -17.93 35.14 3.75
CA PHE A 20 -17.32 33.83 3.45
C PHE A 20 -15.83 33.88 3.79
N LEU A 21 -15.54 34.31 5.03
CA LEU A 21 -14.42 33.72 5.74
C LEU A 21 -14.91 32.34 6.17
N ALA A 22 -14.85 31.38 5.24
CA ALA A 22 -14.83 29.98 5.62
C ALA A 22 -13.60 29.82 6.51
N LEU A 23 -13.82 29.85 7.82
CA LEU A 23 -12.86 29.32 8.76
C LEU A 23 -12.57 27.92 8.25
N ALA A 24 -11.36 27.72 7.74
CA ALA A 24 -10.77 26.39 7.63
C ALA A 24 -10.61 25.89 9.07
N GLN A 25 -11.71 25.52 9.70
CA GLN A 25 -11.66 24.58 10.80
C GLN A 25 -11.14 23.31 10.17
N THR A 26 -9.97 22.87 10.62
CA THR A 26 -9.56 21.48 10.47
C THR A 26 -10.58 20.65 11.23
N GLU A 27 -11.67 20.38 10.53
CA GLU A 27 -12.75 19.47 10.88
C GLU A 27 -12.09 18.10 11.06
N GLY A 28 -12.10 17.63 12.31
CA GLY A 28 -11.50 16.37 12.73
C GLY A 28 -12.49 15.23 12.66
N LEU A 29 -12.00 13.99 12.78
CA LEU A 29 -12.78 12.75 12.68
C LEU A 29 -14.12 12.77 13.44
N LEU A 30 -14.19 13.43 14.61
CA LEU A 30 -15.40 13.49 15.44
C LEU A 30 -16.26 14.73 15.20
N SER A 31 -15.70 15.86 14.77
CA SER A 31 -16.49 17.08 14.54
C SER A 31 -17.45 16.94 13.37
N ASP A 32 -17.13 16.04 12.44
CA ASP A 32 -17.88 15.93 11.19
C ASP A 32 -19.02 14.92 11.28
N LEU A 33 -19.04 14.09 12.33
CA LEU A 33 -20.04 13.04 12.52
C LEU A 33 -21.49 13.55 12.62
N PRO A 34 -21.78 14.72 13.25
CA PRO A 34 -23.15 15.23 13.32
C PRO A 34 -23.72 15.74 12.00
N TYR A 35 -22.90 15.97 10.97
CA TYR A 35 -23.39 16.42 9.66
C TYR A 35 -24.06 15.26 8.91
N LEU A 36 -25.29 15.51 8.45
CA LEU A 36 -26.06 14.55 7.67
C LEU A 36 -25.39 14.31 6.31
N ARG A 37 -25.40 13.04 5.88
CA ARG A 37 -24.76 12.59 4.64
C ARG A 37 -25.80 12.39 3.54
N ASP A 38 -25.43 12.76 2.31
CA ASP A 38 -26.30 12.69 1.11
C ASP A 38 -25.86 11.60 0.11
N TYR A 39 -25.17 10.57 0.61
CA TYR A 39 -24.84 9.36 -0.14
C TYR A 39 -25.70 8.18 0.32
N LYS A 40 -25.76 7.11 -0.48
CA LYS A 40 -26.38 5.85 -0.04
C LYS A 40 -25.28 4.86 0.38
N SER A 41 -25.40 4.31 1.58
CA SER A 41 -24.53 3.23 2.03
C SER A 41 -24.87 1.92 1.32
N ARG A 42 -23.85 1.24 0.82
CA ARG A 42 -23.96 -0.05 0.14
C ARG A 42 -22.88 -1.01 0.62
N ARG A 43 -23.14 -2.31 0.47
CA ARG A 43 -22.19 -3.39 0.75
C ARG A 43 -22.32 -4.48 -0.30
N ILE A 44 -21.19 -4.96 -0.80
CA ILE A 44 -21.09 -6.29 -1.42
C ILE A 44 -20.33 -7.17 -0.45
N SER A 45 -20.87 -8.35 -0.14
CA SER A 45 -20.22 -9.31 0.74
C SER A 45 -20.38 -10.74 0.25
N SER A 46 -19.59 -11.61 0.86
CA SER A 46 -19.63 -13.07 0.67
C SER A 46 -20.87 -13.75 1.27
N TYR A 47 -21.85 -13.00 1.79
CA TYR A 47 -22.99 -13.57 2.50
C TYR A 47 -23.76 -14.60 1.68
N ASP A 48 -24.32 -15.58 2.38
CA ASP A 48 -25.13 -16.63 1.78
C ASP A 48 -26.46 -16.05 1.24
N ARG A 49 -26.64 -16.10 -0.09
CA ARG A 49 -27.83 -15.54 -0.76
C ARG A 49 -29.12 -16.28 -0.43
N THR A 50 -29.04 -17.47 0.15
CA THR A 50 -30.21 -18.20 0.65
C THR A 50 -30.65 -17.74 2.03
N GLY A 51 -29.81 -16.97 2.74
CA GLY A 51 -30.02 -16.61 4.14
C GLY A 51 -29.58 -17.68 5.15
N ALA A 52 -28.93 -18.75 4.69
CA ALA A 52 -28.25 -19.71 5.58
C ALA A 52 -26.86 -19.16 5.99
N ASN A 53 -25.90 -20.04 6.29
CA ASN A 53 -24.66 -19.66 6.96
C ASN A 53 -23.40 -19.80 6.08
N ASP A 54 -23.51 -20.13 4.78
CA ASP A 54 -22.36 -20.26 3.87
C ASP A 54 -21.74 -18.90 3.47
N ASP A 55 -21.49 -18.04 4.46
CA ASP A 55 -21.02 -16.67 4.32
C ASP A 55 -19.55 -16.58 3.91
N GLY A 56 -18.84 -17.71 3.86
CA GLY A 56 -17.47 -17.83 3.36
C GLY A 56 -17.37 -18.53 2.02
N GLN A 57 -18.51 -18.92 1.44
CA GLN A 57 -18.63 -19.72 0.22
C GLN A 57 -17.83 -21.02 0.25
N TRP A 58 -17.83 -21.74 1.37
CA TRP A 58 -17.14 -23.02 1.50
C TRP A 58 -17.73 -24.13 0.63
N SER A 59 -18.99 -24.00 0.20
CA SER A 59 -19.57 -24.90 -0.80
C SER A 59 -18.99 -24.67 -2.21
N ASN A 60 -18.39 -23.49 -2.45
CA ASN A 60 -17.74 -23.11 -3.70
C ASN A 60 -16.34 -22.49 -3.44
N PRO A 61 -15.38 -23.29 -2.93
CA PRO A 61 -14.06 -22.81 -2.55
C PRO A 61 -13.28 -22.27 -3.76
N ILE A 62 -12.32 -21.37 -3.52
CA ILE A 62 -11.46 -20.84 -4.59
C ILE A 62 -10.36 -21.87 -4.90
N LYS A 63 -10.28 -22.27 -6.17
CA LYS A 63 -9.33 -23.27 -6.66
C LYS A 63 -8.01 -22.62 -7.10
N PRO A 64 -6.90 -23.36 -7.15
CA PRO A 64 -5.66 -22.85 -7.73
C PRO A 64 -5.86 -22.49 -9.21
N GLY A 65 -5.30 -21.35 -9.61
CA GLY A 65 -5.49 -20.74 -10.93
C GLY A 65 -6.82 -20.01 -11.11
N GLU A 66 -7.75 -20.11 -10.17
CA GLU A 66 -9.05 -19.45 -10.28
C GLU A 66 -8.93 -17.94 -10.02
N THR A 67 -9.63 -17.15 -10.84
CA THR A 67 -9.93 -15.75 -10.54
C THR A 67 -11.38 -15.63 -10.08
N ARG A 68 -11.57 -15.26 -8.81
CA ARG A 68 -12.88 -15.02 -8.20
C ARG A 68 -13.23 -13.54 -8.29
N LEU A 69 -14.40 -13.23 -8.86
CA LEU A 69 -14.99 -11.89 -8.80
C LEU A 69 -15.53 -11.64 -7.38
N LEU A 70 -15.03 -10.60 -6.71
CA LEU A 70 -15.49 -10.20 -5.38
C LEU A 70 -16.56 -9.11 -5.46
N ALA A 71 -16.37 -8.14 -6.35
CA ALA A 71 -17.34 -7.07 -6.59
C ALA A 71 -17.29 -6.57 -8.04
N GLU A 72 -18.47 -6.22 -8.55
CA GLU A 72 -18.64 -5.42 -9.75
C GLU A 72 -19.71 -4.37 -9.45
N ILE A 73 -19.31 -3.10 -9.48
CA ILE A 73 -20.13 -1.94 -9.07
C ILE A 73 -20.26 -1.02 -10.28
N LYS A 74 -21.48 -0.52 -10.52
CA LYS A 74 -21.79 0.44 -11.60
C LYS A 74 -22.25 1.76 -10.98
N GLY A 75 -21.92 2.87 -11.65
CA GLY A 75 -22.18 4.23 -11.19
C GLY A 75 -21.00 4.82 -10.43
N ALA A 76 -21.18 6.04 -9.92
CA ALA A 76 -20.18 6.73 -9.12
C ALA A 76 -20.23 6.26 -7.66
N GLY A 77 -19.07 6.10 -7.05
CA GLY A 77 -18.99 5.72 -5.65
C GLY A 77 -17.59 5.84 -5.05
N VAL A 78 -17.52 5.63 -3.73
CA VAL A 78 -16.26 5.61 -3.00
C VAL A 78 -16.27 4.38 -2.10
N ILE A 79 -15.35 3.44 -2.31
CA ILE A 79 -15.13 2.34 -1.36
C ILE A 79 -14.55 2.96 -0.09
N THR A 80 -15.12 2.61 1.05
CA THR A 80 -14.78 3.20 2.35
C THR A 80 -14.23 2.18 3.33
N HIS A 81 -14.55 0.91 3.13
CA HIS A 81 -14.03 -0.16 3.96
C HIS A 81 -13.99 -1.48 3.20
N ILE A 82 -12.86 -2.17 3.31
CA ILE A 82 -12.69 -3.55 2.87
C ILE A 82 -12.30 -4.37 4.10
N TRP A 83 -13.04 -5.44 4.34
CA TRP A 83 -12.67 -6.45 5.34
C TRP A 83 -12.56 -7.81 4.68
N PHE A 84 -11.49 -8.57 4.97
CA PHE A 84 -11.32 -9.97 4.59
C PHE A 84 -10.99 -10.85 5.79
N THR A 85 -11.41 -12.12 5.75
CA THR A 85 -10.71 -13.20 6.45
C THR A 85 -10.71 -14.48 5.60
N ILE A 86 -9.63 -15.24 5.69
CA ILE A 86 -9.31 -16.30 4.73
C ILE A 86 -9.01 -17.59 5.49
N SER A 87 -9.74 -18.65 5.14
CA SER A 87 -9.47 -20.01 5.58
C SER A 87 -8.81 -20.77 4.44
N SER A 88 -7.49 -20.97 4.54
CA SER A 88 -6.73 -21.78 3.61
C SER A 88 -5.74 -22.67 4.38
N PRO A 89 -5.60 -23.95 4.01
CA PRO A 89 -4.53 -24.81 4.49
C PRO A 89 -3.15 -24.48 3.88
N ASP A 90 -3.10 -23.75 2.76
CA ASP A 90 -1.84 -23.30 2.15
C ASP A 90 -1.18 -22.25 3.07
N PRO A 91 0.03 -22.50 3.61
CA PRO A 91 0.70 -21.55 4.50
C PRO A 91 1.10 -20.25 3.80
N HIS A 92 1.15 -20.22 2.46
CA HIS A 92 1.58 -19.07 1.66
C HIS A 92 0.41 -18.35 0.97
N HIS A 93 -0.84 -18.63 1.37
CA HIS A 93 -2.03 -18.01 0.75
C HIS A 93 -1.99 -16.48 0.72
N LEU A 94 -1.35 -15.83 1.71
CA LEU A 94 -1.18 -14.37 1.74
C LEU A 94 -0.32 -13.82 0.60
N LYS A 95 0.63 -14.62 0.07
CA LYS A 95 1.53 -14.26 -1.04
C LYS A 95 1.00 -14.76 -2.40
N LYS A 96 0.11 -15.75 -2.37
CA LYS A 96 -0.44 -16.45 -3.55
C LYS A 96 -1.79 -15.91 -4.01
N LEU A 97 -2.62 -15.38 -3.10
CA LEU A 97 -3.85 -14.69 -3.46
C LEU A 97 -3.52 -13.28 -3.90
N VAL A 98 -3.77 -12.95 -5.17
CA VAL A 98 -3.50 -11.63 -5.75
C VAL A 98 -4.79 -10.83 -5.86
N LEU A 99 -4.83 -9.71 -5.17
CA LEU A 99 -5.93 -8.74 -5.21
C LEU A 99 -5.72 -7.79 -6.39
N ARG A 100 -6.75 -7.66 -7.22
CA ARG A 100 -6.79 -6.68 -8.31
C ARG A 100 -8.02 -5.80 -8.22
N MET A 101 -7.85 -4.49 -8.44
CA MET A 101 -8.94 -3.53 -8.53
C MET A 101 -8.80 -2.70 -9.80
N TYR A 102 -9.94 -2.44 -10.45
CA TYR A 102 -10.03 -1.72 -11.71
C TYR A 102 -11.08 -0.62 -11.59
N TRP A 103 -10.74 0.60 -12.00
CA TRP A 103 -11.63 1.75 -11.97
C TRP A 103 -12.15 2.10 -13.37
N ASP A 104 -13.43 2.45 -13.45
CA ASP A 104 -14.06 3.09 -14.61
C ASP A 104 -13.92 2.35 -15.95
N GLY A 105 -13.74 1.03 -15.89
CA GLY A 105 -13.68 0.14 -17.04
C GLY A 105 -12.29 0.01 -17.65
N GLU A 106 -11.24 0.45 -16.95
CA GLU A 106 -9.86 0.22 -17.36
C GLU A 106 -9.52 -1.27 -17.51
N ALA A 107 -8.59 -1.55 -18.42
CA ALA A 107 -8.11 -2.91 -18.68
C ALA A 107 -6.98 -3.31 -17.73
N GLU A 108 -6.11 -2.37 -17.39
CA GLU A 108 -4.99 -2.54 -16.46
C GLU A 108 -5.44 -2.22 -15.03
N PRO A 109 -5.05 -3.00 -14.02
CA PRO A 109 -5.49 -2.73 -12.66
C PRO A 109 -4.75 -1.56 -12.03
N SER A 110 -5.48 -0.61 -11.44
CA SER A 110 -4.93 0.42 -10.55
C SER A 110 -4.41 -0.13 -9.21
N VAL A 111 -4.88 -1.32 -8.79
CA VAL A 111 -4.36 -2.05 -7.63
C VAL A 111 -3.93 -3.44 -8.05
N GLU A 112 -2.68 -3.82 -7.85
CA GLU A 112 -2.19 -5.20 -8.04
C GLU A 112 -1.17 -5.56 -6.96
N CYS A 113 -1.59 -6.41 -6.02
CA CYS A 113 -0.78 -6.84 -4.88
C CYS A 113 -1.19 -8.24 -4.43
N PRO A 114 -0.28 -9.07 -3.88
CA PRO A 114 -0.72 -10.16 -3.02
C PRO A 114 -1.54 -9.60 -1.84
N VAL A 115 -2.57 -10.35 -1.41
CA VAL A 115 -3.49 -9.93 -0.36
C VAL A 115 -2.74 -9.59 0.92
N GLY A 116 -1.78 -10.43 1.35
CA GLY A 116 -0.99 -10.16 2.55
C GLY A 116 -0.25 -8.83 2.46
N ASP A 117 0.49 -8.62 1.38
CA ASP A 117 1.25 -7.41 1.12
C ASP A 117 0.39 -6.15 1.12
N PHE A 118 -0.79 -6.19 0.49
CA PHE A 118 -1.73 -5.06 0.50
C PHE A 118 -2.14 -4.64 1.91
N PHE A 119 -2.24 -5.60 2.85
CA PHE A 119 -2.55 -5.36 4.25
C PHE A 119 -1.30 -5.24 5.15
N GLY A 120 -0.10 -5.07 4.58
CA GLY A 120 1.14 -4.88 5.33
C GLY A 120 1.73 -6.16 5.95
N LEU A 121 1.32 -7.34 5.47
CA LEU A 121 1.83 -8.65 5.86
C LEU A 121 2.78 -9.20 4.78
N GLY A 122 3.79 -8.42 4.39
CA GLY A 122 4.62 -8.70 3.22
C GLY A 122 5.49 -9.96 3.32
N LEU A 123 5.69 -10.49 4.53
CA LEU A 123 6.37 -11.78 4.76
C LEU A 123 5.42 -12.99 4.73
N GLY A 124 4.13 -12.79 4.45
CA GLY A 124 3.13 -13.86 4.40
C GLY A 124 2.75 -14.43 5.77
N GLU A 125 3.09 -13.72 6.85
CA GLU A 125 2.82 -14.12 8.23
C GLU A 125 1.81 -13.16 8.87
N TYR A 126 0.85 -13.69 9.62
CA TYR A 126 -0.11 -12.85 10.35
C TYR A 126 0.49 -12.34 11.65
N PHE A 127 0.43 -11.02 11.84
CA PHE A 127 0.61 -10.37 13.14
C PHE A 127 -0.43 -9.27 13.31
N HIS A 128 -0.82 -8.99 14.55
CA HIS A 128 -1.77 -7.91 14.84
C HIS A 128 -1.04 -6.56 14.77
N PHE A 129 -1.63 -5.61 14.05
CA PHE A 129 -1.23 -4.22 14.12
C PHE A 129 -2.41 -3.30 13.78
N GLN A 130 -2.28 -2.05 14.18
CA GLN A 130 -3.24 -0.99 13.86
C GLN A 130 -2.49 0.22 13.33
N SER A 131 -2.92 0.72 12.17
CA SER A 131 -2.58 2.03 11.62
C SER A 131 -3.87 2.81 11.33
N GLY A 132 -3.77 3.99 10.71
CA GLY A 132 -4.93 4.74 10.23
C GLY A 132 -5.70 4.00 9.12
N PRO A 133 -5.06 3.67 7.99
CA PRO A 133 -5.76 3.09 6.84
C PRO A 133 -5.84 1.56 6.85
N ILE A 134 -4.99 0.86 7.61
CA ILE A 134 -4.92 -0.61 7.61
C ILE A 134 -4.88 -1.14 9.05
N MET A 135 -5.66 -2.19 9.33
CA MET A 135 -5.68 -2.84 10.62
C MET A 135 -5.80 -4.36 10.49
N ILE A 136 -4.99 -5.09 11.26
CA ILE A 136 -5.09 -6.54 11.42
C ILE A 136 -5.70 -6.83 12.79
N GLY A 137 -7.01 -7.03 12.77
CA GLY A 137 -7.79 -7.36 13.96
C GLY A 137 -7.54 -8.79 14.45
N THR A 138 -8.30 -9.18 15.48
CA THR A 138 -8.20 -10.51 16.08
C THR A 138 -8.42 -11.61 15.05
N ASN A 139 -7.66 -12.70 15.18
CA ASN A 139 -7.84 -13.92 14.40
C ASN A 139 -7.85 -13.70 12.87
N ARG A 140 -6.86 -12.96 12.33
CA ARG A 140 -6.65 -12.80 10.88
C ARG A 140 -7.75 -11.97 10.18
N ALA A 141 -8.28 -10.97 10.87
CA ALA A 141 -9.23 -10.01 10.31
C ALA A 141 -8.48 -8.87 9.62
N LEU A 142 -8.45 -8.87 8.28
CA LEU A 142 -7.77 -7.89 7.45
C LEU A 142 -8.72 -6.72 7.18
N ASN A 143 -8.42 -5.50 7.66
CA ASN A 143 -9.26 -4.31 7.48
C ASN A 143 -8.49 -3.21 6.75
N CYS A 144 -9.15 -2.57 5.79
CA CYS A 144 -8.64 -1.45 5.01
C CYS A 144 -9.69 -0.35 4.97
N PHE A 145 -9.26 0.88 5.21
CA PHE A 145 -10.06 2.10 5.30
C PHE A 145 -9.60 3.17 4.30
N TRP A 146 -8.72 2.81 3.36
CA TRP A 146 -8.41 3.68 2.22
C TRP A 146 -9.69 4.03 1.47
N ARG A 147 -9.88 5.31 1.15
CA ARG A 147 -10.99 5.78 0.34
C ARG A 147 -10.67 5.49 -1.12
N MET A 148 -11.51 4.76 -1.86
CA MET A 148 -11.22 4.40 -3.26
C MET A 148 -12.34 4.91 -4.18
N PRO A 149 -12.23 6.14 -4.71
CA PRO A 149 -13.23 6.70 -5.61
C PRO A 149 -13.24 6.02 -6.98
N PHE A 150 -14.43 5.94 -7.59
CA PHE A 150 -14.65 5.54 -8.97
C PHE A 150 -15.85 6.31 -9.56
N ALA A 151 -15.76 6.81 -10.79
CA ALA A 151 -16.79 7.70 -11.36
C ALA A 151 -17.88 6.95 -12.16
N LYS A 152 -17.55 5.77 -12.70
CA LYS A 152 -18.40 4.98 -13.59
C LYS A 152 -18.55 3.54 -13.11
N SER A 153 -17.48 2.91 -12.61
CA SER A 153 -17.52 1.53 -12.16
C SER A 153 -16.31 1.12 -11.34
N ALA A 154 -16.47 0.09 -10.51
CA ALA A 154 -15.36 -0.61 -9.85
C ALA A 154 -15.48 -2.11 -10.06
N LYS A 155 -14.36 -2.78 -10.32
CA LYS A 155 -14.27 -4.24 -10.35
C LYS A 155 -13.16 -4.69 -9.41
N ILE A 156 -13.45 -5.67 -8.56
CA ILE A 156 -12.50 -6.24 -7.61
C ILE A 156 -12.46 -7.74 -7.79
N THR A 157 -11.27 -8.29 -7.98
CA THR A 157 -11.04 -9.72 -8.16
C THR A 157 -9.93 -10.21 -7.24
N VAL A 158 -9.99 -11.48 -6.87
CA VAL A 158 -8.85 -12.20 -6.28
C VAL A 158 -8.49 -13.39 -7.15
N THR A 159 -7.22 -13.52 -7.51
CA THR A 159 -6.70 -14.67 -8.25
C THR A 159 -5.86 -15.52 -7.31
N TYR A 160 -6.15 -16.82 -7.22
CA TYR A 160 -5.29 -17.74 -6.48
C TYR A 160 -4.19 -18.26 -7.41
N GLU A 161 -3.06 -17.57 -7.43
CA GLU A 161 -1.91 -17.99 -8.23
C GLU A 161 -1.17 -19.12 -7.52
N THR A 162 -0.85 -20.19 -8.25
CA THR A 162 -0.15 -21.35 -7.70
C THR A 162 1.08 -21.69 -8.52
N ASP A 163 2.08 -22.23 -7.83
CA ASP A 163 3.28 -22.87 -8.38
C ASP A 163 3.18 -24.40 -8.33
N THR A 164 2.07 -24.94 -7.81
CA THR A 164 1.83 -26.37 -7.67
C THR A 164 1.32 -26.97 -8.99
N ASP A 165 2.00 -28.01 -9.50
CA ASP A 165 1.48 -28.81 -10.61
C ASP A 165 0.35 -29.71 -10.12
N LEU A 166 -0.89 -29.23 -10.25
CA LEU A 166 -2.08 -29.93 -9.81
C LEU A 166 -2.26 -31.30 -10.47
N ALA A 167 -1.67 -31.55 -11.65
CA ALA A 167 -1.79 -32.85 -12.31
C ALA A 167 -1.08 -33.97 -11.54
N GLN A 168 -0.06 -33.63 -10.75
CA GLN A 168 0.73 -34.59 -9.97
C GLN A 168 0.11 -34.93 -8.62
N LEU A 169 -0.91 -34.20 -8.19
CA LEU A 169 -1.54 -34.38 -6.88
C LEU A 169 -2.68 -35.40 -6.90
N THR A 170 -2.77 -36.21 -5.85
CA THR A 170 -3.97 -37.02 -5.55
C THR A 170 -5.19 -36.13 -5.27
N PRO A 171 -6.42 -36.66 -5.38
CA PRO A 171 -7.63 -35.90 -5.03
C PRO A 171 -7.61 -35.31 -3.61
N GLU A 172 -7.04 -36.04 -2.65
CA GLU A 172 -6.91 -35.65 -1.25
C GLU A 172 -5.90 -34.51 -1.07
N GLU A 173 -4.79 -34.53 -1.81
CA GLU A 173 -3.80 -33.45 -1.82
C GLU A 173 -4.36 -32.19 -2.48
N ARG A 174 -5.11 -32.31 -3.59
CA ARG A 174 -5.76 -31.15 -4.22
C ARG A 174 -6.72 -30.41 -3.28
N LYS A 175 -7.37 -31.12 -2.35
CA LYS A 175 -8.22 -30.48 -1.31
C LYS A 175 -7.42 -29.61 -0.34
N LYS A 176 -6.10 -29.83 -0.21
CA LYS A 176 -5.17 -28.98 0.56
C LYS A 176 -4.67 -27.77 -0.25
N GLU A 177 -4.99 -27.70 -1.53
CA GLU A 177 -4.71 -26.55 -2.37
C GLU A 177 -5.98 -25.70 -2.59
N LEU A 178 -6.99 -25.80 -1.72
CA LEU A 178 -8.21 -25.00 -1.84
C LEU A 178 -8.21 -23.88 -0.79
N VAL A 179 -8.55 -22.67 -1.20
CA VAL A 179 -9.04 -21.67 -0.23
C VAL A 179 -10.43 -22.10 0.18
N ARG A 180 -10.52 -22.72 1.35
CA ARG A 180 -11.73 -23.35 1.88
C ARG A 180 -12.85 -22.36 2.14
N ALA A 181 -12.51 -21.14 2.56
CA ALA A 181 -13.48 -20.06 2.71
C ALA A 181 -12.78 -18.71 2.54
N PHE A 182 -13.46 -17.78 1.88
CA PHE A 182 -13.02 -16.40 1.70
C PHE A 182 -14.18 -15.48 2.09
N TYR A 183 -14.11 -14.92 3.29
CA TYR A 183 -15.11 -13.99 3.79
C TYR A 183 -14.69 -12.57 3.42
N TYR A 184 -15.63 -11.76 2.95
CA TYR A 184 -15.34 -10.37 2.63
C TYR A 184 -16.52 -9.44 2.78
N TYR A 185 -16.24 -8.19 3.18
CA TYR A 185 -17.11 -7.02 3.04
C TYR A 185 -16.40 -5.96 2.18
N ILE A 186 -17.12 -5.42 1.21
CA ILE A 186 -16.73 -4.26 0.40
C ILE A 186 -17.83 -3.23 0.60
N ASP A 187 -17.57 -2.31 1.54
CA ASP A 187 -18.45 -1.21 1.89
C ASP A 187 -18.14 0.01 1.04
N TYR A 188 -19.18 0.64 0.50
CA TYR A 188 -19.02 1.82 -0.33
C TYR A 188 -20.19 2.79 -0.20
N GLU A 189 -19.89 4.04 -0.50
CA GLU A 189 -20.86 5.11 -0.68
C GLU A 189 -21.24 5.15 -2.16
N GLU A 190 -22.52 4.99 -2.49
CA GLU A 190 -23.07 5.28 -3.82
C GLU A 190 -23.37 6.77 -3.90
N HIS A 191 -22.79 7.42 -4.91
CA HIS A 191 -22.91 8.85 -5.18
C HIS A 191 -23.61 9.07 -6.53
N THR A 192 -24.31 10.19 -6.69
CA THR A 192 -24.85 10.59 -8.01
C THR A 192 -23.73 11.02 -8.97
N ARG A 193 -22.68 11.63 -8.43
CA ARG A 193 -21.43 12.00 -9.11
C ARG A 193 -20.31 12.14 -8.08
N LEU A 194 -19.07 11.91 -8.49
CA LEU A 194 -17.92 12.23 -7.63
C LEU A 194 -17.73 13.75 -7.52
N PRO A 195 -17.28 14.26 -6.36
CA PRO A 195 -16.71 15.59 -6.24
C PRO A 195 -15.57 15.82 -7.24
N GLN A 196 -15.47 17.04 -7.77
CA GLN A 196 -14.42 17.40 -8.72
C GLN A 196 -13.04 17.31 -8.07
N GLY A 197 -12.06 16.78 -8.81
CA GLY A 197 -10.66 16.76 -8.40
C GLY A 197 -10.26 15.58 -7.50
N MET A 198 -11.15 14.61 -7.26
CA MET A 198 -10.76 13.34 -6.62
C MET A 198 -9.77 12.56 -7.51
N GLY A 199 -8.69 12.08 -6.90
CA GLY A 199 -7.81 11.08 -7.51
C GLY A 199 -8.33 9.67 -7.27
N TYR A 200 -7.86 8.73 -8.09
CA TYR A 200 -8.15 7.31 -7.99
C TYR A 200 -7.09 6.63 -7.14
N PHE A 201 -7.52 5.70 -6.29
CA PHE A 201 -6.62 4.99 -5.38
C PHE A 201 -5.82 3.94 -6.14
N HIS A 202 -4.52 3.87 -5.86
CA HIS A 202 -3.63 2.89 -6.44
C HIS A 202 -2.81 2.19 -5.36
N ALA A 203 -2.47 0.94 -5.62
CA ALA A 203 -1.51 0.20 -4.83
C ALA A 203 -0.75 -0.83 -5.67
N GLN A 204 0.58 -0.85 -5.56
CA GLN A 204 1.43 -1.72 -6.37
C GLN A 204 2.44 -2.42 -5.50
N TYR A 205 2.51 -3.74 -5.67
CA TYR A 205 3.56 -4.57 -5.10
C TYR A 205 4.85 -4.50 -5.93
N ARG A 206 5.98 -4.39 -5.25
CA ARG A 206 7.32 -4.57 -5.79
C ARG A 206 8.15 -5.45 -4.86
N GLN A 207 9.17 -6.10 -5.41
CA GLN A 207 10.17 -6.84 -4.64
C GLN A 207 11.54 -6.77 -5.30
N GLN A 208 12.59 -6.98 -4.50
CA GLN A 208 13.95 -7.24 -4.98
C GLN A 208 14.60 -8.22 -4.00
N THR A 209 14.83 -9.45 -4.47
CA THR A 209 15.12 -10.60 -3.61
C THR A 209 16.19 -11.51 -4.24
N PRO A 210 17.49 -11.29 -3.98
CA PRO A 210 18.05 -10.27 -3.07
C PRO A 210 18.17 -8.90 -3.75
N CYS A 211 18.35 -7.85 -2.95
CA CYS A 211 18.86 -6.57 -3.43
C CYS A 211 20.31 -6.69 -3.96
N ASP A 212 20.65 -5.82 -4.92
CA ASP A 212 21.91 -5.89 -5.67
C ASP A 212 23.09 -5.21 -4.96
N GLY A 213 23.38 -5.65 -3.73
CA GLY A 213 24.56 -5.23 -2.96
C GLY A 213 25.87 -5.42 -3.73
N TRP A 214 26.75 -4.41 -3.68
CA TRP A 214 27.91 -4.28 -4.57
C TRP A 214 29.25 -4.68 -3.94
N ILE A 215 29.29 -5.05 -2.66
CA ILE A 215 30.56 -5.28 -1.93
C ILE A 215 30.47 -6.43 -0.92
N ASP A 216 31.63 -6.99 -0.59
CA ASP A 216 31.85 -7.82 0.59
C ASP A 216 32.23 -6.91 1.79
N TRP A 217 31.57 -7.11 2.92
CA TRP A 217 31.69 -6.27 4.11
C TRP A 217 31.36 -7.07 5.37
N TYR A 218 31.75 -6.56 6.54
CA TYR A 218 31.51 -7.15 7.85
C TYR A 218 30.68 -6.25 8.77
N TYR A 219 30.92 -4.92 8.74
CA TYR A 219 30.16 -3.95 9.52
C TYR A 219 29.80 -2.71 8.71
N ASN A 220 28.64 -2.12 8.98
CA ASN A 220 28.22 -0.85 8.36
C ASN A 220 29.26 0.28 8.58
N SER A 221 29.97 0.24 9.71
CA SER A 221 30.98 1.24 10.10
C SER A 221 32.30 1.14 9.33
N GLU A 222 32.50 0.13 8.47
CA GLU A 222 33.72 0.04 7.67
C GLU A 222 33.87 1.25 6.74
N GLU A 223 35.07 1.83 6.69
CA GLU A 223 35.34 3.05 5.91
C GLU A 223 34.93 2.93 4.44
N LYS A 224 35.14 1.76 3.83
CA LYS A 224 34.80 1.48 2.42
C LYS A 224 33.28 1.48 2.16
N VAL A 225 32.48 1.18 3.18
CA VAL A 225 31.01 1.25 3.15
C VAL A 225 30.61 2.68 3.49
N ASN A 226 30.94 3.13 4.70
CA ASN A 226 30.49 4.40 5.28
C ASN A 226 30.92 5.68 4.53
N LYS A 227 31.92 5.61 3.65
CA LYS A 227 32.35 6.75 2.82
C LYS A 227 31.95 6.64 1.34
N LYS A 228 31.18 5.61 0.95
CA LYS A 228 30.71 5.46 -0.44
C LYS A 228 29.58 6.47 -0.70
N PRO A 229 29.73 7.41 -1.65
CA PRO A 229 28.65 8.32 -1.98
C PRO A 229 27.60 7.64 -2.86
N ASN A 230 26.33 7.99 -2.64
CA ASN A 230 25.21 7.77 -3.56
C ASN A 230 24.34 9.03 -3.64
N LEU A 231 24.71 9.95 -4.53
CA LEU A 231 24.10 11.28 -4.60
C LEU A 231 22.81 11.32 -5.42
N LYS A 232 22.59 10.31 -6.26
CA LYS A 232 21.55 10.29 -7.30
C LYS A 232 20.59 9.11 -7.15
N GLY A 233 20.69 8.36 -6.06
CA GLY A 233 19.89 7.15 -5.83
C GLY A 233 20.15 6.04 -6.85
N GLU A 234 21.37 5.97 -7.39
CA GLU A 234 21.74 4.94 -8.37
C GLU A 234 21.76 3.56 -7.69
N GLY A 235 20.95 2.64 -8.21
CA GLY A 235 20.80 1.29 -7.65
C GLY A 235 19.90 1.19 -6.41
N ASN A 236 19.22 2.29 -6.03
CA ASN A 236 18.24 2.25 -4.95
C ASN A 236 17.11 1.27 -5.28
N TYR A 237 16.57 0.65 -4.24
CA TYR A 237 15.32 -0.08 -4.35
C TYR A 237 14.19 0.89 -4.71
N ILE A 238 13.40 0.54 -5.72
CA ILE A 238 12.30 1.38 -6.19
C ILE A 238 11.00 0.93 -5.53
N ILE A 239 10.43 1.80 -4.68
CA ILE A 239 9.15 1.58 -4.02
C ILE A 239 8.00 1.93 -4.98
N LEU A 240 8.10 3.06 -5.68
CA LEU A 240 7.08 3.57 -6.61
C LEU A 240 7.73 4.30 -7.78
N GLU A 241 7.21 4.05 -8.98
CA GLU A 241 7.35 4.94 -10.14
C GLU A 241 5.96 5.18 -10.72
N ALA A 242 5.57 6.44 -10.86
CA ALA A 242 4.29 6.83 -11.43
C ALA A 242 4.43 8.12 -12.25
N GLU A 243 3.60 8.24 -13.28
CA GLU A 243 3.42 9.47 -14.03
C GLU A 243 1.96 9.91 -14.01
N GLY A 244 1.75 11.21 -14.21
CA GLY A 244 0.46 11.88 -14.05
C GLY A 244 0.49 12.87 -12.89
N ARG A 245 -0.69 13.31 -12.48
CA ARG A 245 -0.86 14.21 -11.34
C ARG A 245 -1.43 13.44 -10.17
N GLY A 246 -0.79 13.52 -9.02
CA GLY A 246 -1.18 12.72 -7.87
C GLY A 246 -0.44 13.08 -6.59
N HIS A 247 -0.54 12.19 -5.62
CA HIS A 247 0.22 12.24 -4.40
C HIS A 247 0.41 10.84 -3.81
N TYR A 248 1.63 10.57 -3.38
CA TYR A 248 2.00 9.35 -2.67
C TYR A 248 1.60 9.46 -1.20
N VAL A 249 0.93 8.43 -0.69
CA VAL A 249 0.34 8.42 0.67
C VAL A 249 0.95 7.37 1.58
N GLY A 250 1.87 6.52 1.10
CA GLY A 250 2.66 5.69 1.99
C GLY A 250 3.11 4.36 1.41
N VAL A 251 3.76 3.59 2.27
CA VAL A 251 4.31 2.27 1.95
C VAL A 251 4.19 1.33 3.14
N ALA A 252 3.88 0.08 2.84
CA ALA A 252 4.18 -1.05 3.72
C ALA A 252 5.43 -1.75 3.17
N HIS A 253 6.43 -1.97 4.02
CA HIS A 253 7.74 -2.50 3.65
C HIS A 253 8.10 -3.65 4.57
N SER A 254 8.31 -4.83 4.00
CA SER A 254 8.76 -6.02 4.69
C SER A 254 10.15 -6.41 4.21
N LEU A 255 10.95 -6.89 5.16
CA LEU A 255 12.34 -7.26 4.96
C LEU A 255 12.60 -8.66 5.51
N TYR A 256 13.36 -9.46 4.76
CA TYR A 256 13.99 -10.67 5.28
C TYR A 256 15.50 -10.57 5.13
N GLN A 257 16.22 -10.45 6.25
CA GLN A 257 17.66 -10.23 6.28
C GLN A 257 18.43 -11.47 5.84
N ASN A 258 19.22 -11.31 4.78
CA ASN A 258 20.17 -12.29 4.29
C ASN A 258 21.55 -12.15 4.94
N GLN A 259 21.84 -11.02 5.58
CA GLN A 259 23.14 -10.66 6.18
C GLN A 259 22.96 -10.16 7.61
N ASP A 260 23.98 -10.32 8.46
CA ASP A 260 24.04 -9.70 9.79
C ASP A 260 24.13 -8.15 9.71
N ASP A 261 24.20 -7.51 10.88
CA ASP A 261 24.23 -6.07 11.12
C ASP A 261 22.93 -5.33 10.76
N TRP A 262 22.88 -4.04 11.09
CA TRP A 262 21.71 -3.19 10.88
C TRP A 262 21.38 -3.00 9.40
N TRP A 263 20.13 -3.24 9.03
CA TRP A 263 19.65 -3.12 7.65
C TRP A 263 19.32 -1.69 7.23
N GLY A 264 18.99 -0.84 8.20
CA GLY A 264 18.27 0.40 7.96
C GLY A 264 19.12 1.64 7.76
N GLU A 265 20.42 1.55 7.51
CA GLU A 265 21.24 2.75 7.20
C GLU A 265 20.89 3.40 5.85
N GLY A 266 19.95 2.83 5.08
CA GLY A 266 19.63 3.31 3.75
C GLY A 266 18.68 4.51 3.73
N ASP A 267 19.06 5.57 3.01
CA ASP A 267 18.29 6.80 2.90
C ASP A 267 17.08 6.64 1.97
N ASP A 268 15.92 7.22 2.31
CA ASP A 268 14.87 7.46 1.32
C ASP A 268 15.27 8.63 0.40
N MET A 269 15.11 8.43 -0.91
CA MET A 269 15.41 9.42 -1.93
C MET A 269 14.24 9.51 -2.90
N ILE A 270 13.57 10.67 -2.92
CA ILE A 270 12.33 10.87 -3.68
C ILE A 270 12.54 11.94 -4.73
N PHE A 271 12.27 11.56 -5.98
CA PHE A 271 12.40 12.39 -7.16
C PHE A 271 11.00 12.79 -7.62
N ILE A 272 10.78 14.09 -7.81
CA ILE A 272 9.47 14.64 -8.16
C ILE A 272 9.60 15.41 -9.46
N ASP A 273 8.62 15.20 -10.34
CA ASP A 273 8.42 15.90 -11.60
C ASP A 273 9.67 15.93 -12.52
N GLY A 274 10.41 14.82 -12.55
CA GLY A 274 11.58 14.64 -13.41
C GLY A 274 12.87 15.30 -12.90
N SER A 275 12.94 15.66 -11.62
CA SER A 275 14.19 16.13 -11.01
C SER A 275 15.31 15.08 -11.13
N GLU A 276 16.51 15.51 -11.55
CA GLU A 276 17.70 14.65 -11.65
C GLU A 276 18.28 14.28 -10.27
N LEU A 277 18.07 15.15 -9.28
CA LEU A 277 18.46 14.93 -7.89
C LEU A 277 17.21 14.70 -7.02
N PRO A 278 17.34 13.93 -5.93
CA PRO A 278 16.24 13.79 -4.97
C PRO A 278 15.81 15.16 -4.43
N VAL A 279 14.51 15.40 -4.44
CA VAL A 279 13.89 16.61 -3.87
C VAL A 279 13.68 16.43 -2.36
N LEU A 280 13.42 15.18 -1.94
CA LEU A 280 13.38 14.78 -0.55
C LEU A 280 14.48 13.74 -0.32
N TYR A 281 15.28 13.97 0.72
CA TYR A 281 16.45 13.17 1.05
C TYR A 281 16.38 12.81 2.54
N GLY A 282 16.46 11.51 2.83
CA GLY A 282 16.41 10.93 4.17
C GLY A 282 17.76 10.87 4.88
N THR A 283 17.79 10.15 6.00
CA THR A 283 19.00 9.94 6.81
C THR A 283 19.20 8.50 7.28
N GLY A 284 18.25 7.63 6.96
CA GLY A 284 18.16 6.26 7.41
C GLY A 284 16.74 5.74 7.24
N SER A 285 16.60 4.42 7.10
CA SER A 285 15.32 3.76 6.96
C SER A 285 14.52 3.81 8.26
N GLU A 286 15.13 3.61 9.43
CA GLU A 286 14.40 3.78 10.70
C GLU A 286 13.90 5.22 10.88
N ASP A 287 14.68 6.19 10.42
CA ASP A 287 14.33 7.61 10.48
C ASP A 287 13.14 7.89 9.58
N TYR A 288 13.16 7.34 8.35
CA TYR A 288 12.02 7.40 7.44
C TYR A 288 10.78 6.75 8.06
N TYR A 289 10.91 5.60 8.74
CA TYR A 289 9.79 4.91 9.39
C TYR A 289 9.44 5.46 10.79
N GLY A 290 10.00 6.61 11.18
CA GLY A 290 9.53 7.40 12.32
C GLY A 290 10.06 6.96 13.68
N GLY A 291 11.23 6.36 13.74
CA GLY A 291 11.99 6.42 14.99
C GLY A 291 13.49 6.47 14.74
N ALA A 292 14.30 5.72 15.50
CA ALA A 292 15.75 5.94 15.52
C ALA A 292 16.54 4.77 16.12
N TRP A 293 17.86 4.80 15.92
CA TRP A 293 18.86 3.95 16.58
C TRP A 293 18.60 2.43 16.39
N GLY A 294 18.33 2.02 15.15
CA GLY A 294 18.27 0.61 14.74
C GLY A 294 17.15 -0.25 15.32
N PHE A 295 16.02 0.37 15.69
CA PHE A 295 14.76 -0.19 16.22
C PHE A 295 14.79 -1.37 17.22
N GLY A 296 14.21 -1.11 18.41
CA GLY A 296 14.06 -2.08 19.50
C GLY A 296 12.72 -2.84 19.47
N LYS A 297 11.80 -2.51 20.37
CA LYS A 297 10.49 -3.20 20.47
C LYS A 297 9.55 -2.78 19.35
N SER A 298 8.59 -3.65 19.02
CA SER A 298 7.51 -3.33 18.09
C SER A 298 6.68 -2.12 18.55
N PHE A 299 6.24 -1.30 17.60
CA PHE A 299 5.32 -0.17 17.83
C PHE A 299 4.36 -0.02 16.65
N PHE A 300 3.14 0.44 16.90
CA PHE A 300 2.12 0.63 15.88
C PHE A 300 1.31 1.89 16.17
N TYR A 301 1.44 2.89 15.31
CA TYR A 301 0.77 4.19 15.42
C TYR A 301 0.00 4.48 14.12
N PRO A 302 -0.92 5.46 14.10
CA PRO A 302 -1.74 5.73 12.93
C PRO A 302 -0.95 5.93 11.62
N TYR A 303 0.23 6.57 11.68
CA TYR A 303 1.02 6.93 10.50
C TYR A 303 2.29 6.08 10.33
N ILE A 304 2.80 5.48 11.40
CA ILE A 304 4.10 4.79 11.40
C ILE A 304 4.03 3.53 12.26
N GLY A 305 4.80 2.51 11.92
CA GLY A 305 4.87 1.29 12.71
C GLY A 305 5.99 0.36 12.31
N CYS A 306 6.32 -0.53 13.24
CA CYS A 306 7.36 -1.53 13.11
C CYS A 306 6.96 -2.79 13.88
N HIS A 307 6.86 -3.92 13.18
CA HIS A 307 6.93 -5.25 13.74
C HIS A 307 8.39 -5.68 13.75
N SER A 308 8.97 -5.72 14.95
CA SER A 308 10.39 -5.95 15.18
C SER A 308 10.65 -7.38 15.68
N PRO A 309 11.74 -8.03 15.23
CA PRO A 309 12.28 -9.27 15.82
C PRO A 309 13.01 -9.02 17.16
N GLU A 310 12.91 -7.81 17.71
CA GLU A 310 13.51 -7.37 18.97
C GLU A 310 15.03 -7.59 19.01
N LYS A 311 15.51 -8.42 19.96
CA LYS A 311 16.94 -8.62 20.22
C LYS A 311 17.70 -9.24 19.06
N GLU A 312 16.99 -9.83 18.10
CA GLU A 312 17.56 -10.53 16.96
C GLU A 312 17.65 -9.64 15.72
N GLY A 313 17.28 -8.35 15.81
CA GLY A 313 17.15 -7.45 14.65
C GLY A 313 18.43 -7.13 13.86
N TYR A 314 19.59 -7.46 14.40
CA TYR A 314 20.90 -7.28 13.75
C TYR A 314 21.45 -8.60 13.21
N LYS A 315 20.68 -9.69 13.32
CA LYS A 315 21.13 -11.00 12.87
C LYS A 315 20.51 -11.33 11.53
N ARG A 316 21.26 -12.09 10.75
CA ARG A 316 20.75 -12.85 9.63
C ARG A 316 19.49 -13.62 10.06
N GLU A 317 18.57 -13.75 9.12
CA GLU A 317 17.24 -14.32 9.31
C GLU A 317 16.24 -13.43 10.06
N ALA A 318 16.64 -12.24 10.53
CA ALA A 318 15.71 -11.27 11.07
C ALA A 318 14.66 -10.86 10.03
N LYS A 319 13.43 -10.76 10.52
CA LYS A 319 12.22 -10.44 9.75
C LYS A 319 11.63 -9.16 10.28
N TRP A 320 11.51 -8.17 9.42
CA TRP A 320 10.91 -6.88 9.77
C TRP A 320 9.70 -6.60 8.91
N SER A 321 8.74 -5.88 9.48
CA SER A 321 7.67 -5.26 8.70
C SER A 321 7.41 -3.87 9.27
N VAL A 322 7.63 -2.86 8.45
CA VAL A 322 7.50 -1.45 8.80
C VAL A 322 6.53 -0.77 7.84
N TYR A 323 5.92 0.32 8.29
CA TYR A 323 5.08 1.14 7.42
C TYR A 323 5.22 2.62 7.74
N ARG A 324 5.01 3.45 6.71
CA ARG A 324 4.80 4.89 6.82
C ARG A 324 3.67 5.32 5.90
N PHE A 325 2.66 5.94 6.48
CA PHE A 325 1.53 6.55 5.79
C PHE A 325 1.56 8.06 5.99
N HIS A 326 1.77 8.79 4.89
CA HIS A 326 1.83 10.25 4.85
C HIS A 326 0.41 10.85 4.82
N LEU A 327 -0.42 10.52 5.82
CA LEU A 327 -1.83 10.96 5.86
C LEU A 327 -1.95 12.45 6.17
N GLU A 328 -1.01 12.96 6.97
CA GLU A 328 -0.90 14.34 7.39
C GLU A 328 -0.26 15.24 6.32
N SER A 329 0.60 14.66 5.48
CA SER A 329 1.37 15.40 4.47
C SER A 329 1.71 14.53 3.26
N PRO A 330 0.74 14.19 2.39
CA PRO A 330 1.00 13.43 1.17
C PRO A 330 2.08 14.07 0.28
N ILE A 331 2.89 13.24 -0.36
CA ILE A 331 3.96 13.71 -1.25
C ILE A 331 3.39 13.94 -2.64
N ALA A 332 3.09 15.19 -2.97
CA ALA A 332 2.44 15.58 -4.21
C ALA A 332 3.39 15.63 -5.42
N PHE A 333 2.86 15.31 -6.59
CA PHE A 333 3.55 15.42 -7.88
C PHE A 333 2.57 15.89 -8.99
N GLN A 334 3.06 16.66 -9.96
CA GLN A 334 2.25 17.18 -11.07
C GLN A 334 2.46 16.43 -12.38
N ARG A 335 3.63 15.79 -12.55
CA ARG A 335 4.02 15.06 -13.76
C ARG A 335 4.48 13.65 -13.45
N SER A 336 5.31 13.47 -12.42
CA SER A 336 5.86 12.15 -12.09
C SER A 336 6.43 12.08 -10.68
N ILE A 337 6.51 10.88 -10.14
CA ILE A 337 7.20 10.60 -8.90
C ILE A 337 7.99 9.30 -9.02
N LYS A 338 9.19 9.29 -8.45
CA LYS A 338 9.97 8.09 -8.19
C LYS A 338 10.37 8.08 -6.73
N VAL A 339 9.79 7.15 -5.97
CA VAL A 339 10.08 6.93 -4.55
C VAL A 339 11.07 5.78 -4.46
N THR A 340 12.25 6.05 -3.92
CA THR A 340 13.29 5.03 -3.74
C THR A 340 13.82 5.03 -2.32
N ILE A 341 14.43 3.93 -1.93
CA ILE A 341 15.17 3.81 -0.67
C ILE A 341 16.42 2.99 -0.92
N GLU A 342 17.53 3.35 -0.28
CA GLU A 342 18.71 2.49 -0.35
C GLU A 342 18.49 1.20 0.44
N HIS A 343 19.11 0.11 0.00
CA HIS A 343 19.13 -1.15 0.75
C HIS A 343 20.40 -1.24 1.62
N GLY A 344 20.39 -0.43 2.69
CA GLY A 344 21.58 -0.07 3.48
C GLY A 344 22.39 1.03 2.80
N HIS A 345 23.26 1.71 3.57
CA HIS A 345 24.03 2.87 3.09
C HIS A 345 24.66 2.65 1.71
N ALA A 346 24.36 3.52 0.75
CA ALA A 346 24.86 3.42 -0.61
C ALA A 346 24.61 2.05 -1.27
N ASN A 347 23.49 1.39 -0.95
CA ASN A 347 23.04 0.12 -1.56
C ASN A 347 24.01 -1.06 -1.33
N HIS A 348 24.69 -1.11 -0.19
CA HIS A 348 25.72 -2.13 0.05
C HIS A 348 25.17 -3.51 0.46
N ARG A 349 23.91 -3.62 0.90
CA ARG A 349 23.32 -4.87 1.40
C ARG A 349 22.60 -5.65 0.31
N SER A 350 22.34 -6.92 0.57
CA SER A 350 21.68 -7.87 -0.34
C SER A 350 20.53 -8.59 0.36
N ASP A 351 19.79 -7.89 1.22
CA ASP A 351 18.61 -8.42 1.88
C ASP A 351 17.42 -8.53 0.90
N ASN A 352 16.32 -9.16 1.33
CA ASN A 352 15.12 -9.31 0.50
C ASN A 352 14.10 -8.23 0.86
N TYR A 353 13.78 -7.34 -0.10
CA TYR A 353 12.83 -6.26 0.09
C TYR A 353 11.50 -6.60 -0.59
N TYR A 354 10.40 -6.29 0.09
CA TYR A 354 9.02 -6.45 -0.37
C TYR A 354 8.23 -5.22 0.00
N THR A 355 7.62 -4.52 -0.97
CA THR A 355 6.88 -3.29 -0.68
C THR A 355 5.55 -3.23 -1.40
N VAL A 356 4.57 -2.58 -0.75
CA VAL A 356 3.40 -2.02 -1.43
C VAL A 356 3.42 -0.52 -1.26
N ALA A 357 3.50 0.19 -2.39
CA ALA A 357 3.27 1.63 -2.43
C ALA A 357 1.77 1.91 -2.52
N TYR A 358 1.30 2.96 -1.86
CA TYR A 358 -0.08 3.45 -1.91
C TYR A 358 -0.09 4.92 -2.34
N TRP A 359 -0.92 5.29 -3.32
CA TRP A 359 -1.01 6.66 -3.81
C TRP A 359 -2.38 6.95 -4.44
N TYR A 360 -2.63 8.24 -4.70
CA TYR A 360 -3.74 8.69 -5.52
C TYR A 360 -3.23 9.39 -6.75
N GLN A 361 -3.84 9.16 -7.92
CA GLN A 361 -3.54 9.93 -9.12
C GLN A 361 -4.74 10.07 -10.06
N THR A 362 -4.58 10.90 -11.08
CA THR A 362 -5.49 10.97 -12.21
C THR A 362 -5.28 9.78 -13.16
N GLU A 363 -6.37 9.31 -13.76
CA GLU A 363 -6.32 8.35 -14.87
C GLU A 363 -6.12 9.04 -16.23
N PRO A 364 -5.51 8.35 -17.22
CA PRO A 364 -4.96 6.99 -17.14
C PRO A 364 -3.59 6.93 -16.43
N HIS A 365 -3.30 5.83 -15.75
CA HIS A 365 -1.98 5.48 -15.23
C HIS A 365 -1.14 4.65 -16.22
N HIS A 366 0.17 4.52 -15.96
CA HIS A 366 1.04 3.59 -16.68
C HIS A 366 0.82 2.16 -16.23
N SER A 367 0.90 1.21 -17.16
CA SER A 367 0.88 -0.22 -16.82
C SER A 367 1.93 -0.55 -15.77
N PHE A 368 1.53 -1.38 -14.80
CA PHE A 368 2.44 -1.83 -13.77
C PHE A 368 3.49 -2.79 -14.36
N PRO A 369 4.71 -2.86 -13.79
CA PRO A 369 5.62 -3.94 -14.10
C PRO A 369 4.94 -5.30 -13.87
N PRO A 370 5.27 -6.34 -14.64
CA PRO A 370 4.70 -7.67 -14.43
C PRO A 370 4.90 -8.14 -12.98
N LEU A 371 3.82 -8.62 -12.37
CA LEU A 371 3.89 -9.22 -11.04
C LEU A 371 4.82 -10.47 -11.09
N PRO A 372 5.84 -10.59 -10.22
CA PRO A 372 6.71 -11.77 -10.15
C PRO A 372 5.91 -13.05 -9.93
N GLU A 373 6.37 -14.22 -10.38
CA GLU A 373 5.59 -15.46 -10.25
C GLU A 373 5.32 -15.83 -8.79
N ALA A 374 4.26 -16.59 -8.52
CA ALA A 374 3.86 -16.99 -7.16
C ALA A 374 5.01 -17.57 -6.32
N LYS A 375 5.85 -18.44 -6.91
CA LYS A 375 7.03 -19.04 -6.24
C LYS A 375 8.11 -18.02 -5.87
N GLU A 376 8.24 -16.94 -6.64
CA GLU A 376 9.26 -15.89 -6.45
C GLU A 376 8.85 -14.91 -5.35
N ARG A 377 7.55 -14.79 -5.11
CA ARG A 377 6.99 -13.94 -4.05
C ARG A 377 7.10 -14.58 -2.66
N ILE A 378 7.33 -15.90 -2.56
CA ILE A 378 7.43 -16.58 -1.26
C ILE A 378 8.75 -16.17 -0.58
N PRO A 379 8.71 -15.55 0.61
CA PRO A 379 9.91 -15.13 1.31
C PRO A 379 10.79 -16.32 1.71
N ARG A 380 12.09 -16.23 1.42
CA ARG A 380 13.08 -17.25 1.76
C ARG A 380 14.43 -16.62 2.04
N LEU A 381 15.19 -17.23 2.95
CA LEU A 381 16.58 -16.85 3.19
C LEU A 381 17.42 -17.17 1.96
N ILE A 382 18.26 -16.23 1.54
CA ILE A 382 19.21 -16.42 0.45
C ILE A 382 20.61 -16.50 1.05
N ASN A 383 21.36 -17.56 0.70
CA ASN A 383 22.77 -17.69 1.05
C ASN A 383 23.60 -16.88 0.05
N LEU A 384 24.16 -15.76 0.51
CA LEU A 384 25.02 -14.91 -0.29
C LEU A 384 26.46 -15.38 -0.11
N ALA A 385 27.07 -15.89 -1.18
CA ALA A 385 28.48 -16.27 -1.12
C ALA A 385 29.34 -15.00 -1.03
N GLY A 386 30.13 -14.86 0.05
CA GLY A 386 31.13 -13.80 0.21
C GLY A 386 30.60 -12.43 0.67
N LYS A 387 29.31 -12.12 0.47
CA LYS A 387 28.73 -10.80 0.79
C LYS A 387 28.14 -10.74 2.19
N GLY A 388 28.61 -9.79 3.02
CA GLY A 388 28.08 -9.52 4.37
C GLY A 388 28.41 -10.66 5.33
N ARG A 389 28.61 -10.36 6.62
CA ARG A 389 28.84 -11.43 7.61
C ARG A 389 27.55 -12.13 8.00
#